data_AF-A0AAV0S1P9-F1
#
_entry.id   AF-A0AAV0S1P9-F1
#
_cell.length_a   1.000
_cell.length_b   1.000
_cell.length_c   1.000
_cell.angle_alpha   90.00
_cell.angle_beta   90.00
_cell.angle_gamma   90.00
#
_symmetry.space_group_name_H-M   'P 1'
#
loop_
_entity.id
_entity.type
_entity.pdbx_description
1 polymer ?
#
loop_
_entity_poly.entity_id
_entity_poly.type
_entity_poly.pdbx_seq_one_letter_code
_entity_poly.pdbx_strand_id
1 'polypeptide(L)'
;MRTQVSFITAPSAAGNDGAGDVNSQEGGFVKGVITYMVMDNLEVKPMSTITSITMLNKFNIQEVGALEEKVIELGVDEGLDLLKASLQSQTVLTSVFLGA
;
A
#
# COMPACT_ATOMS: atom_id res chain seq x y z
N MET A 1 25.86 0.97 -15.58
CA MET A 1 25.75 -0.32 -14.88
C MET A 1 24.28 -0.58 -14.61
N ARG A 2 23.71 -1.68 -15.12
CA ARG A 2 22.33 -2.11 -14.81
C ARG A 2 22.43 -3.16 -13.72
N THR A 3 22.01 -2.82 -12.50
CA THR A 3 21.95 -3.79 -11.40
C THR A 3 20.68 -4.61 -11.60
N GLN A 4 20.80 -5.92 -11.77
CA GLN A 4 19.64 -6.80 -11.73
C GLN A 4 19.16 -6.90 -10.29
N VAL A 5 17.90 -6.54 -10.06
CA VAL A 5 17.24 -6.70 -8.76
C VAL A 5 16.54 -8.05 -8.79
N SER A 6 17.03 -9.00 -7.99
CA SER A 6 16.36 -10.30 -7.81
C SER A 6 15.13 -10.11 -6.92
N PHE A 7 13.94 -10.20 -7.50
CA PHE A 7 12.69 -10.14 -6.74
C PHE A 7 12.41 -11.48 -6.03
N ILE A 8 11.83 -11.39 -4.84
CA ILE A 8 11.41 -12.54 -4.04
C ILE A 8 10.14 -13.12 -4.70
N THR A 9 10.12 -14.42 -4.96
CA THR A 9 8.95 -15.10 -5.54
C THR A 9 7.73 -14.94 -4.63
N ALA A 10 6.61 -14.47 -5.18
CA ALA A 10 5.34 -14.41 -4.45
C ALA A 10 4.94 -15.81 -3.95
N PRO A 11 4.41 -15.96 -2.72
CA PRO A 11 3.97 -17.26 -2.24
C PRO A 11 2.80 -17.77 -3.10
N SER A 12 2.99 -18.94 -3.69
CA SER A 12 2.00 -19.60 -4.54
C SER A 12 0.79 -20.02 -3.70
N ALA A 13 -0.38 -19.43 -3.96
CA ALA A 13 -1.65 -19.84 -3.39
C ALA A 13 -2.09 -21.17 -4.03
N ALA A 14 -1.69 -22.30 -3.45
CA ALA A 14 -2.26 -23.61 -3.75
C ALA A 14 -3.15 -24.02 -2.59
N GLY A 15 -4.46 -24.08 -2.83
CA GLY A 15 -5.44 -24.55 -1.85
C GLY A 15 -5.26 -26.04 -1.53
N ASN A 16 -5.59 -26.40 -0.29
CA ASN A 16 -6.21 -27.68 0.05
C ASN A 16 -6.75 -27.65 1.49
N ASP A 17 -7.99 -28.11 1.64
CA ASP A 17 -8.69 -28.36 2.90
C ASP A 17 -7.97 -29.40 3.76
N GLY A 18 -7.82 -29.09 5.04
CA GLY A 18 -7.31 -30.03 6.04
C GLY A 18 -7.09 -29.36 7.39
N ALA A 19 -7.88 -29.76 8.39
CA ALA A 19 -7.77 -29.29 9.77
C ALA A 19 -6.37 -29.56 10.34
N GLY A 20 -5.57 -28.50 10.43
CA GLY A 20 -4.26 -28.47 11.09
C GLY A 20 -3.96 -27.02 11.44
N ASP A 21 -3.40 -26.79 12.61
CA ASP A 21 -2.97 -25.48 13.10
C ASP A 21 -2.04 -24.78 12.08
N VAL A 22 -2.61 -23.90 11.26
CA VAL A 22 -1.90 -23.19 10.19
C VAL A 22 -1.23 -21.95 10.79
N ASN A 23 -0.15 -22.16 11.54
CA ASN A 23 0.88 -21.12 11.67
C ASN A 23 1.76 -21.14 10.40
N SER A 24 1.14 -21.02 9.23
CA SER A 24 1.85 -20.57 8.04
C SER A 24 2.12 -19.10 8.29
N GLN A 25 3.34 -18.82 8.74
CA GLN A 25 3.88 -17.47 8.79
C GLN A 25 3.84 -16.91 7.36
N GLU A 26 2.72 -16.26 7.00
CA GLU A 26 2.63 -15.38 5.84
C GLU A 26 3.78 -14.38 5.99
N GLY A 27 4.82 -14.52 5.17
CA GLY A 27 6.07 -13.77 5.27
C GLY A 27 5.97 -12.32 4.80
N GLY A 28 4.86 -11.64 5.11
CA GLY A 28 4.53 -10.30 4.64
C GLY A 28 4.09 -9.36 5.76
N PHE A 29 4.12 -8.05 5.47
CA PHE A 29 3.68 -7.02 6.41
C PHE A 29 2.14 -6.97 6.58
N VAL A 30 1.39 -7.51 5.63
CA VAL A 30 -0.08 -7.45 5.54
C VAL A 30 -0.71 -8.84 5.61
N LYS A 31 -1.91 -8.92 6.19
CA LYS A 31 -2.71 -10.15 6.25
C LYS A 31 -3.63 -10.22 5.03
N GLY A 32 -3.71 -11.36 4.36
CA GLY A 32 -4.37 -11.48 3.05
C GLY A 32 -5.87 -11.14 3.00
N VAL A 33 -6.57 -11.15 4.13
CA VAL A 33 -8.03 -10.94 4.21
C VAL A 33 -8.43 -9.49 4.56
N ILE A 34 -7.46 -8.59 4.74
CA ILE A 34 -7.69 -7.22 5.19
C ILE A 34 -7.35 -6.25 4.06
N THR A 35 -8.24 -5.31 3.79
CA THR A 35 -7.94 -4.15 2.94
C THR A 35 -7.12 -3.15 3.74
N TYR A 36 -6.05 -2.61 3.15
CA TYR A 36 -5.18 -1.64 3.80
C TYR A 36 -5.22 -0.29 3.07
N MET A 37 -5.02 0.76 3.84
CA MET A 37 -4.79 2.12 3.38
C MET A 37 -3.31 2.43 3.57
N VAL A 38 -2.68 2.99 2.55
CA VAL A 38 -1.31 3.49 2.58
C VAL A 38 -1.37 5.02 2.55
N MET A 39 -0.79 5.67 3.55
CA MET A 39 -0.73 7.14 3.61
C MET A 39 0.44 7.68 2.80
N ASP A 40 0.48 9.01 2.61
CA ASP A 40 1.51 9.67 1.78
C ASP A 40 2.96 9.37 2.23
N ASN A 41 3.16 9.16 3.52
CA ASN A 41 4.43 8.77 4.12
C ASN A 41 4.68 7.24 4.14
N LEU A 42 3.91 6.48 3.35
CA LEU A 42 3.90 5.02 3.29
C LEU A 42 3.49 4.31 4.59
N GLU A 43 2.88 5.02 5.55
CA GLU A 43 2.29 4.38 6.72
C GLU A 43 1.10 3.52 6.30
N VAL A 44 1.15 2.24 6.67
CA VAL A 44 0.11 1.25 6.32
C VAL A 44 -0.84 1.06 7.50
N LYS A 45 -2.14 1.22 7.26
CA LYS A 45 -3.21 1.04 8.25
C LYS A 45 -4.31 0.14 7.70
N PRO A 46 -4.95 -0.72 8.52
CA PRO A 46 -6.17 -1.39 8.11
C PRO A 46 -7.23 -0.38 7.68
N MET A 47 -7.81 -0.59 6.51
CA MET A 47 -8.87 0.25 5.99
C MET A 47 -10.17 -0.11 6.71
N SER A 48 -10.80 0.89 7.30
CA SER A 48 -12.17 0.81 7.78
C SER A 48 -12.87 2.12 7.44
N THR A 49 -14.20 2.12 7.37
CA THR A 49 -14.99 3.34 7.18
C THR A 49 -14.67 4.37 8.26
N ILE A 50 -14.52 3.93 9.51
CA ILE A 50 -14.20 4.79 10.66
C ILE A 50 -12.79 5.37 10.53
N THR A 51 -11.79 4.54 10.18
CA THR A 51 -10.41 4.99 9.96
C THR A 51 -10.35 6.02 8.84
N SER A 52 -11.06 5.77 7.73
CA SER A 52 -11.10 6.66 6.57
C SER A 52 -11.73 8.01 6.92
N ILE A 53 -12.88 8.03 7.59
CA ILE A 53 -13.53 9.28 8.06
C ILE A 53 -12.64 10.03 9.05
N THR A 54 -11.98 9.31 9.97
CA THR A 54 -11.06 9.92 10.94
C THR A 54 -9.89 10.59 10.24
N MET A 55 -9.34 9.95 9.20
CA MET A 55 -8.26 10.52 8.39
C MET A 55 -8.71 11.78 7.64
N LEU A 56 -9.90 11.77 7.02
CA LEU A 56 -10.44 12.96 6.35
C LEU A 56 -10.58 14.15 7.32
N ASN A 57 -11.10 13.90 8.52
CA ASN A 57 -11.17 14.92 9.57
C ASN A 57 -9.78 15.42 10.00
N LYS A 58 -8.78 14.53 10.12
CA LYS A 58 -7.40 14.90 10.45
C LYS A 58 -6.75 15.79 9.39
N PHE A 59 -7.15 15.66 8.12
CA PHE A 59 -6.72 16.54 7.04
C PHE A 59 -7.60 17.79 6.88
N ASN A 60 -8.47 18.07 7.86
CA ASN A 60 -9.38 19.21 7.86
C ASN A 60 -10.35 19.24 6.65
N ILE A 61 -10.64 18.07 6.07
CA ILE A 61 -11.60 17.95 4.97
C ILE A 61 -13.02 17.96 5.55
N GLN A 62 -13.74 19.06 5.36
CA GLN A 62 -15.12 19.24 5.85
C GLN A 62 -16.16 18.78 4.83
N GLU A 63 -15.81 18.80 3.54
CA GLU A 63 -16.69 18.43 2.44
C GLU A 63 -16.06 17.32 1.61
N VAL A 64 -16.54 16.09 1.81
CA VAL A 64 -16.06 14.89 1.08
C VAL A 64 -16.39 14.99 -0.42
N GLY A 65 -17.41 15.77 -0.80
CA GLY A 65 -17.79 16.00 -2.20
C GLY A 65 -16.73 16.77 -3.02
N ALA A 66 -15.77 17.41 -2.35
CA ALA A 66 -14.65 18.07 -3.01
C ALA A 66 -13.46 17.13 -3.28
N LEU A 67 -13.52 15.86 -2.85
CA LEU A 67 -12.45 14.90 -3.05
C LEU A 67 -12.58 14.23 -4.42
N GLU A 68 -11.43 14.07 -5.08
CA GLU A 68 -11.31 13.31 -6.32
C GLU A 68 -10.78 11.92 -6.02
N GLU A 69 -11.47 10.89 -6.53
CA GLU A 69 -10.98 9.51 -6.51
C GLU A 69 -10.19 9.23 -7.78
N LYS A 70 -8.95 8.75 -7.63
CA LYS A 70 -8.09 8.37 -8.74
C LYS A 70 -7.59 6.95 -8.55
N VAL A 71 -7.82 6.11 -9.55
CA VAL A 71 -7.27 4.75 -9.60
C VAL A 71 -5.88 4.83 -10.23
N ILE A 72 -4.90 4.26 -9.52
CA ILE A 72 -3.51 4.18 -9.98
C ILE A 72 -3.17 2.71 -10.19
N GLU A 73 -2.67 2.38 -11.38
CA GLU A 73 -2.08 1.08 -11.66
C GLU A 73 -0.61 1.09 -11.21
N LEU A 74 -0.22 0.09 -10.43
CA LEU A 74 1.15 -0.03 -9.91
C LEU A 74 1.86 -1.16 -10.65
N GLY A 75 2.81 -0.78 -11.51
CA GLY A 75 3.74 -1.68 -12.16
C GLY A 75 5.13 -1.66 -11.50
N VAL A 76 6.09 -2.26 -12.19
CA VAL A 76 7.48 -2.34 -11.71
C VAL A 76 8.16 -0.97 -11.72
N ASP A 77 7.89 -0.16 -12.75
CA ASP A 77 8.50 1.17 -12.89
C ASP A 77 7.95 2.13 -11.82
N GLU A 78 6.64 2.13 -11.58
CA GLU A 78 6.01 2.91 -10.51
C GLU A 78 6.50 2.46 -9.12
N GLY A 79 6.70 1.15 -8.94
CA GLY A 79 7.28 0.60 -7.71
C GLY A 79 8.71 1.08 -7.46
N LEU A 80 9.53 1.19 -8.52
CA LEU A 80 10.89 1.71 -8.41
C LEU A 80 10.90 3.21 -8.08
N ASP A 81 10.01 3.98 -8.69
CA ASP A 81 9.86 5.41 -8.40
C ASP A 81 9.36 5.65 -6.97
N LEU A 82 8.41 4.84 -6.49
CA LEU A 82 7.98 4.83 -5.09
C LEU A 82 9.12 4.53 -4.13
N LEU A 83 9.93 3.51 -4.42
CA LEU A 83 11.10 3.18 -3.60
C LEU A 83 12.08 4.35 -3.56
N LYS A 84 12.39 4.93 -4.71
CA LYS A 84 13.31 6.06 -4.80
C LYS A 84 12.78 7.28 -4.03
N ALA A 85 11.50 7.61 -4.18
CA ALA A 85 10.87 8.71 -3.47
C ALA A 85 10.81 8.45 -1.95
N SER A 86 10.61 7.21 -1.51
CA SER A 86 10.60 6.85 -0.08
C SER A 86 11.91 7.13 0.65
N LEU A 87 13.03 7.10 -0.07
CA LEU A 87 14.36 7.39 0.48
C LEU A 87 14.67 8.89 0.52
N GLN A 88 13.86 9.71 -0.14
CA GLN A 88 14.14 11.13 -0.38
C GLN A 88 13.10 12.07 0.27
N SER A 89 11.86 11.61 0.46
CA SER A 89 10.75 12.43 0.93
C SER A 89 9.84 11.69 1.91
N GLN A 90 9.10 12.47 2.71
CA GLN A 90 7.98 11.99 3.52
C GLN A 90 6.62 12.10 2.79
N THR A 91 6.57 12.77 1.64
CA THR A 91 5.37 12.94 0.81
C THR A 91 5.47 12.11 -0.47
N VAL A 92 5.58 10.80 -0.28
CA VAL A 92 6.02 9.85 -1.32
C VAL A 92 4.96 9.69 -2.40
N LEU A 93 3.70 9.44 -2.02
CA LEU A 93 2.62 9.20 -2.97
C LEU A 93 2.29 10.46 -3.76
N THR A 94 2.30 11.62 -3.10
CA THR A 94 2.10 12.93 -3.73
C THR A 94 3.19 13.18 -4.77
N SER A 95 4.46 13.01 -4.40
CA SER A 95 5.60 13.23 -5.29
C SER A 95 5.55 12.37 -6.55
N VAL A 96 5.16 11.10 -6.42
CA VAL A 96 5.16 10.14 -7.54
C VAL A 96 3.92 10.28 -8.42
N PHE A 97 2.72 10.51 -7.85
CA PHE A 97 1.45 10.39 -8.60
C PHE A 97 0.73 11.71 -8.87
N LEU A 98 1.05 12.78 -8.14
CA LEU A 98 0.45 14.11 -8.30
C LEU A 98 1.46 15.15 -8.81
N GLY A 99 2.76 14.85 -8.74
CA GLY A 99 3.84 15.78 -9.05
C GLY A 99 4.23 16.62 -7.82
N ALA A 100 5.44 17.18 -7.88
CA ALA A 100 5.99 18.08 -6.86
C ALA A 100 5.54 19.53 -7.06
#